data_AF-A0A5E5Q2V2-F1
#
_entry.id   AF-A0A5E5Q2V2-F1
#
_cell.length_a   1.000
_cell.length_b   1.000
_cell.length_c   1.000
_cell.angle_alpha   90.00
_cell.angle_beta   90.00
_cell.angle_gamma   90.00
#
_symmetry.space_group_name_H-M   'P 1'
#
loop_
_entity.id
_entity.type
_entity.pdbx_description
1 polymer ?
#
loop_
_entity_poly.entity_id
_entity_poly.type
_entity_poly.pdbx_seq_one_letter_code
_entity_poly.pdbx_strand_id
1 'polypeptide(L)'
;MSVVAKYLNKLPSGGGFVYRGQSDESWGLTSTYYRRFNLNKSGDKQQQPTQQQFQDYHETLINDAKSYHYHKEKLSDLELLLELQHYGAATGLVDFSRDFLIALWFAAHDNKGKNGKVFVLDINDIVKFSELQKGEKIFDECEKLQFVNNNFKSNNRIFAQKGVFVFGNQTIDNAKTIEISEGDKKLILQELSAIFSIDEKSLFQDIYGFSMVNDVKHPIYEKTAEEYLLEGNQNYHKGEFKKAIEAYKKAIDIKPDEEAYYNMGLAYTMLNEKVNFEEVI
;
A
#
# COMPACT_ATOMS: atom_id res chain seq x y z
N MET A 1 -6.40 -24.31 1.72
CA MET A 1 -7.40 -23.31 2.17
C MET A 1 -6.75 -21.95 1.98
N SER A 2 -7.40 -21.01 1.29
CA SER A 2 -6.83 -19.67 1.01
C SER A 2 -6.51 -18.95 2.32
N VAL A 3 -5.27 -18.45 2.46
CA VAL A 3 -4.86 -17.70 3.65
C VAL A 3 -5.46 -16.29 3.60
N VAL A 4 -5.63 -15.69 2.42
CA VAL A 4 -6.32 -14.41 2.27
C VAL A 4 -7.78 -14.51 2.67
N ALA A 5 -8.48 -15.59 2.28
CA ALA A 5 -9.88 -15.84 2.65
C ALA A 5 -10.07 -15.96 4.17
N LYS A 6 -9.10 -16.55 4.90
CA LYS A 6 -9.10 -16.60 6.37
C LYS A 6 -9.23 -15.21 7.00
N TYR A 7 -8.60 -14.19 6.42
CA TYR A 7 -8.63 -12.82 6.93
C TYR A 7 -9.83 -12.01 6.41
N LEU A 8 -10.25 -12.23 5.16
CA LEU A 8 -11.49 -11.64 4.62
C LEU A 8 -12.71 -12.00 5.48
N ASN A 9 -12.78 -13.25 5.96
CA ASN A 9 -13.87 -13.72 6.83
C ASN A 9 -13.92 -13.04 8.22
N LYS A 10 -12.89 -12.25 8.59
CA LYS A 10 -12.87 -11.48 9.85
C LYS A 10 -13.42 -10.05 9.68
N LEU A 11 -13.70 -9.63 8.44
CA LEU A 11 -14.20 -8.30 8.17
C LEU A 11 -15.59 -8.09 8.80
N PRO A 12 -15.88 -6.87 9.31
CA PRO A 12 -17.24 -6.54 9.72
C PRO A 12 -18.21 -6.65 8.54
N SER A 13 -19.43 -7.08 8.81
CA SER A 13 -20.54 -7.05 7.86
C SER A 13 -21.01 -5.61 7.62
N GLY A 14 -21.29 -5.27 6.36
CA GLY A 14 -21.74 -3.93 5.96
C GLY A 14 -20.75 -3.24 5.02
N GLY A 15 -21.05 -1.98 4.66
CA GLY A 15 -20.17 -1.13 3.84
C GLY A 15 -19.67 0.08 4.62
N GLY A 16 -18.75 0.84 4.01
CA GLY A 16 -18.24 2.08 4.60
C GLY A 16 -17.03 1.89 5.51
N PHE A 17 -16.16 0.92 5.22
CA PHE A 17 -14.92 0.73 5.98
C PHE A 17 -13.69 1.16 5.17
N VAL A 18 -12.70 1.69 5.88
CA VAL A 18 -11.34 1.92 5.36
C VAL A 18 -10.32 1.23 6.26
N TYR A 19 -9.18 0.88 5.66
CA TYR A 19 -8.24 -0.08 6.22
C TYR A 19 -6.82 0.47 6.24
N ARG A 20 -6.07 0.21 7.30
CA ARG A 20 -4.62 0.48 7.32
C ARG A 20 -3.86 -0.73 7.85
N GLY A 21 -2.96 -1.25 7.01
CA GLY A 21 -2.02 -2.29 7.41
C GLY A 21 -0.82 -1.72 8.14
N GLN A 22 -0.38 -2.41 9.18
CA GLN A 22 0.90 -2.20 9.82
C GLN A 22 1.57 -3.56 10.03
N SER A 23 2.84 -3.64 9.66
CA SER A 23 3.60 -4.89 9.71
C SER A 23 4.08 -5.27 11.11
N ASP A 24 3.87 -4.40 12.10
CA ASP A 24 4.18 -4.63 13.51
C ASP A 24 2.94 -4.29 14.34
N GLU A 25 2.41 -5.27 15.04
CA GLU A 25 1.22 -5.12 15.86
C GLU A 25 1.39 -4.16 17.05
N SER A 26 2.62 -3.85 17.47
CA SER A 26 2.88 -2.94 18.59
C SER A 26 2.70 -1.46 18.22
N TRP A 27 2.67 -1.13 16.93
CA TRP A 27 2.65 0.26 16.47
C TRP A 27 1.27 0.92 16.64
N GLY A 28 1.23 2.13 17.18
CA GLY A 28 -0.02 2.91 17.27
C GLY A 28 -0.53 3.40 15.92
N LEU A 29 -1.77 3.86 15.88
CA LEU A 29 -2.37 4.49 14.71
C LEU A 29 -2.20 6.01 14.78
N THR A 30 -1.03 6.49 14.35
CA THR A 30 -0.61 7.89 14.47
C THR A 30 0.00 8.43 13.19
N SER A 31 -0.04 9.76 13.02
CA SER A 31 0.55 10.46 11.87
C SER A 31 2.08 10.54 11.99
N THR A 32 2.75 10.77 10.85
CA THR A 32 4.20 11.03 10.84
C THR A 32 4.58 12.28 11.63
N TYR A 33 3.73 13.32 11.62
CA TYR A 33 3.88 14.49 12.48
C TYR A 33 3.86 14.11 13.96
N TYR A 34 2.85 13.33 14.41
CA TYR A 34 2.78 12.94 15.83
C TYR A 34 4.04 12.18 16.28
N ARG A 35 4.55 11.29 15.42
CA ARG A 35 5.82 10.58 15.66
C ARG A 35 7.01 11.53 15.74
N ARG A 36 7.10 12.52 14.83
CA ARG A 36 8.16 13.53 14.84
C ARG A 36 8.07 14.47 16.05
N PHE A 37 6.87 14.89 16.44
CA PHE A 37 6.61 15.75 17.59
C PHE A 37 7.02 15.08 18.90
N ASN A 38 6.84 13.77 19.00
CA ASN A 38 7.24 12.96 20.14
C ASN A 38 8.63 12.32 19.97
N LEU A 39 9.38 12.67 18.92
CA LEU A 39 10.73 12.16 18.73
C LEU A 39 11.60 12.62 19.92
N ASN A 40 12.24 11.66 20.60
CA ASN A 40 13.00 11.86 21.84
C ASN A 40 12.17 12.12 23.12
N LYS A 41 10.84 12.01 23.06
CA LYS A 41 9.97 11.99 24.24
C LYS A 41 9.63 10.53 24.59
N SER A 42 10.23 9.99 25.65
CA SER A 42 10.05 8.58 26.09
C SER A 42 8.60 8.28 26.54
N GLY A 43 8.25 6.99 26.72
CA GLY A 43 6.89 6.47 26.99
C GLY A 43 5.98 7.32 27.91
N ASP A 44 6.41 7.65 29.12
CA ASP A 44 5.61 8.46 30.07
C ASP A 44 5.57 9.97 29.75
N LYS A 45 6.27 10.40 28.68
CA LYS A 45 6.38 11.78 28.22
C LYS A 45 5.78 12.01 26.82
N GLN A 46 5.12 11.00 26.22
CA GLN A 46 4.37 11.25 25.00
C GLN A 46 3.27 12.27 25.28
N GLN A 47 3.18 13.27 24.41
CA GLN A 47 2.27 14.39 24.57
C GLN A 47 1.37 14.49 23.35
N GLN A 48 0.09 14.76 23.60
CA GLN A 48 -0.81 15.21 22.55
C GLN A 48 -0.39 16.64 22.15
N PRO A 49 -0.10 16.90 20.86
CA PRO A 49 0.17 18.26 20.41
C PRO A 49 -1.08 19.12 20.56
N THR A 50 -0.93 20.38 20.95
CA THR A 50 -2.04 21.34 20.93
C THR A 50 -2.44 21.67 19.49
N GLN A 51 -3.65 22.20 19.29
CA GLN A 51 -4.11 22.68 17.98
C GLN A 51 -3.11 23.69 17.38
N GLN A 52 -2.69 24.69 18.16
CA GLN A 52 -1.73 25.70 17.72
C GLN A 52 -0.39 25.09 17.30
N GLN A 53 0.17 24.17 18.10
CA GLN A 53 1.46 23.51 17.76
C GLN A 53 1.38 22.70 16.47
N PHE A 54 0.23 22.06 16.23
CA PHE A 54 -0.02 21.33 15.00
C PHE A 54 -0.13 22.29 13.81
N GLN A 55 -0.89 23.38 13.95
CA GLN A 55 -1.06 24.38 12.90
C GLN A 55 0.25 25.09 12.56
N ASP A 56 0.96 25.64 13.55
CA ASP A 56 2.22 26.35 13.37
C ASP A 56 3.24 25.52 12.58
N TYR A 57 3.36 24.23 12.93
CA TYR A 57 4.25 23.31 12.24
C TYR A 57 3.91 23.15 10.76
N HIS A 58 2.63 22.90 10.45
CA HIS A 58 2.21 22.64 9.07
C HIS A 58 2.20 23.91 8.23
N GLU A 59 1.82 25.06 8.80
CA GLU A 59 1.95 26.35 8.12
C GLU A 59 3.41 26.67 7.78
N THR A 60 4.34 26.45 8.72
CA THR A 60 5.78 26.59 8.46
C THR A 60 6.23 25.66 7.33
N LEU A 61 5.88 24.37 7.42
CA LEU A 61 6.22 23.36 6.42
C LEU A 61 5.71 23.74 5.01
N ILE A 62 4.46 24.20 4.91
CA ILE A 62 3.84 24.64 3.64
C ILE A 62 4.53 25.88 3.09
N ASN A 63 4.79 26.88 3.95
CA ASN A 63 5.42 28.13 3.53
C ASN A 63 6.85 27.90 3.06
N ASP A 64 7.62 27.09 3.78
CA ASP A 64 8.97 26.71 3.38
C ASP A 64 8.95 25.97 2.03
N ALA A 65 8.07 24.97 1.87
CA ALA A 65 7.94 24.23 0.61
C ALA A 65 7.57 25.13 -0.57
N LYS A 66 6.65 26.09 -0.38
CA LYS A 66 6.30 27.08 -1.41
C LYS A 66 7.47 28.01 -1.77
N SER A 67 8.32 28.35 -0.79
CA SER A 67 9.47 29.24 -1.00
C SER A 67 10.54 28.62 -1.91
N TYR A 68 10.64 27.30 -1.95
CA TYR A 68 11.60 26.58 -2.80
C TYR A 68 11.21 26.54 -4.29
N HIS A 69 10.14 27.23 -4.71
CA HIS A 69 9.59 27.17 -6.08
C HIS A 69 9.34 25.73 -6.55
N TYR A 70 8.91 24.88 -5.62
CA TYR A 70 8.88 23.43 -5.77
C TYR A 70 7.97 22.93 -6.92
N HIS A 71 6.99 23.73 -7.38
CA HIS A 71 6.08 23.34 -8.47
C HIS A 71 5.93 24.34 -9.61
N LYS A 72 5.75 23.78 -10.81
CA LYS A 72 5.31 24.48 -12.04
C LYS A 72 3.84 24.89 -12.00
N GLU A 73 3.00 24.17 -11.25
CA GLU A 73 1.57 24.46 -11.04
C GLU A 73 1.30 24.81 -9.58
N LYS A 74 0.32 25.69 -9.34
CA LYS A 74 -0.02 26.14 -7.99
C LYS A 74 -0.91 25.10 -7.30
N LEU A 75 -0.33 24.27 -6.45
CA LEU A 75 -1.06 23.32 -5.60
C LEU A 75 -1.78 24.03 -4.44
N SER A 76 -2.91 23.47 -4.01
CA SER A 76 -3.50 23.81 -2.71
C SER A 76 -2.64 23.29 -1.55
N ASP A 77 -2.87 23.81 -0.34
CA ASP A 77 -2.13 23.42 0.86
C ASP A 77 -2.25 21.93 1.16
N LEU A 78 -3.43 21.35 0.95
CA LEU A 78 -3.69 19.92 1.10
C LEU A 78 -2.93 19.09 0.06
N GLU A 79 -3.00 19.47 -1.22
CA GLU A 79 -2.28 18.79 -2.31
C GLU A 79 -0.77 18.82 -2.06
N LEU A 80 -0.25 19.97 -1.62
CA LEU A 80 1.15 20.11 -1.27
C LEU A 80 1.53 19.24 -0.07
N LEU A 81 0.73 19.17 0.99
CA LEU A 81 1.01 18.29 2.13
C LEU A 81 1.03 16.81 1.74
N LEU A 82 0.11 16.38 0.88
CA LEU A 82 0.09 15.01 0.37
C LEU A 82 1.33 14.69 -0.45
N GLU A 83 1.77 15.64 -1.28
CA GLU A 83 3.00 15.49 -2.04
C GLU A 83 4.23 15.46 -1.14
N LEU A 84 4.32 16.36 -0.16
CA LEU A 84 5.41 16.34 0.81
C LEU A 84 5.45 15.03 1.59
N GLN A 85 4.30 14.50 2.02
CA GLN A 85 4.23 13.19 2.67
C GLN A 85 4.67 12.07 1.73
N HIS A 86 4.31 12.15 0.45
CA HIS A 86 4.76 11.20 -0.56
C HIS A 86 6.30 11.13 -0.62
N TYR A 87 6.99 12.27 -0.47
CA TYR A 87 8.45 12.37 -0.36
C TYR A 87 9.01 12.11 1.06
N GLY A 88 8.18 11.73 2.02
CA GLY A 88 8.60 11.35 3.38
C GLY A 88 8.62 12.49 4.41
N ALA A 89 8.08 13.66 4.09
CA ALA A 89 7.90 14.71 5.09
C ALA A 89 6.93 14.27 6.19
N ALA A 90 7.17 14.74 7.42
CA ALA A 90 6.27 14.46 8.52
C ALA A 90 5.02 15.35 8.40
N THR A 91 3.87 14.75 8.15
CA THR A 91 2.58 15.43 8.06
C THR A 91 1.57 14.83 9.04
N GLY A 92 0.49 15.56 9.29
CA GLY A 92 -0.67 15.16 10.10
C GLY A 92 -1.61 14.19 9.39
N LEU A 93 -1.24 13.71 8.21
CA LEU A 93 -2.01 12.77 7.41
C LEU A 93 -1.66 11.33 7.82
N VAL A 94 -2.68 10.47 7.79
CA VAL A 94 -2.58 9.03 7.99
C VAL A 94 -3.24 8.34 6.81
N ASP A 95 -2.49 7.47 6.14
CA ASP A 95 -2.98 6.75 4.95
C ASP A 95 -3.88 5.58 5.33
N PHE A 96 -5.02 5.49 4.68
CA PHE A 96 -5.88 4.32 4.65
C PHE A 96 -6.12 3.92 3.21
N SER A 97 -6.57 2.69 3.02
CA SER A 97 -7.05 2.17 1.76
C SER A 97 -8.53 1.82 1.88
N ARG A 98 -9.28 2.04 0.81
CA ARG A 98 -10.64 1.48 0.66
C ARG A 98 -10.62 -0.02 0.38
N ASP A 99 -9.44 -0.59 0.12
CA ASP A 99 -9.26 -1.99 -0.22
C ASP A 99 -8.52 -2.72 0.90
N PHE A 100 -9.22 -3.70 1.47
CA PHE A 100 -8.67 -4.53 2.53
C PHE A 100 -7.45 -5.31 2.07
N LEU A 101 -7.38 -5.75 0.80
CA LEU A 101 -6.26 -6.56 0.31
C LEU A 101 -4.95 -5.75 0.27
N ILE A 102 -5.06 -4.45 -0.01
CA ILE A 102 -3.92 -3.53 0.02
C ILE A 102 -3.44 -3.32 1.46
N ALA A 103 -4.37 -3.11 2.40
CA ALA A 103 -4.02 -3.04 3.82
C ALA A 103 -3.43 -4.36 4.34
N LEU A 104 -3.94 -5.50 3.87
CA LEU A 104 -3.40 -6.81 4.22
C LEU A 104 -1.98 -6.99 3.70
N TRP A 105 -1.67 -6.51 2.49
CA TRP A 105 -0.31 -6.48 1.96
C TRP A 105 0.64 -5.70 2.87
N PHE A 106 0.26 -4.48 3.26
CA PHE A 106 1.05 -3.64 4.18
C PHE A 106 1.26 -4.27 5.56
N ALA A 107 0.28 -5.03 6.05
CA ALA A 107 0.41 -5.76 7.31
C ALA A 107 1.36 -6.97 7.22
N ALA A 108 1.64 -7.47 6.01
CA ALA A 108 2.45 -8.67 5.79
C ALA A 108 3.85 -8.42 5.20
N HIS A 109 4.06 -7.31 4.48
CA HIS A 109 5.27 -7.07 3.68
C HIS A 109 6.55 -6.94 4.51
N ASP A 110 6.49 -6.18 5.60
CA ASP A 110 7.64 -5.83 6.43
C ASP A 110 7.67 -6.60 7.77
N ASN A 111 8.75 -6.38 8.55
CA ASN A 111 8.91 -6.92 9.91
C ASN A 111 8.56 -8.41 9.99
N LYS A 112 9.23 -9.22 9.15
CA LYS A 112 8.85 -10.63 8.89
C LYS A 112 8.79 -11.49 10.14
N GLY A 113 9.58 -11.18 11.18
CA GLY A 113 9.58 -11.89 12.47
C GLY A 113 8.63 -11.33 13.53
N LYS A 114 7.63 -10.54 13.14
CA LYS A 114 6.59 -10.00 14.03
C LYS A 114 5.21 -10.25 13.45
N ASN A 115 4.20 -10.30 14.31
CA ASN A 115 2.81 -10.20 13.87
C ASN A 115 2.54 -8.82 13.27
N GLY A 116 1.66 -8.77 12.28
CA GLY A 116 1.11 -7.54 11.74
C GLY A 116 -0.31 -7.29 12.24
N LYS A 117 -0.90 -6.18 11.81
CA LYS A 117 -2.30 -5.88 12.06
C LYS A 117 -2.91 -5.02 10.96
N VAL A 118 -4.21 -5.18 10.75
CA VAL A 118 -5.02 -4.27 9.95
C VAL A 118 -5.98 -3.53 10.88
N PHE A 119 -5.92 -2.21 10.86
CA PHE A 119 -6.95 -1.35 11.46
C PHE A 119 -8.13 -1.23 10.51
N VAL A 120 -9.32 -1.27 11.07
CA VAL A 120 -10.60 -1.12 10.37
C VAL A 120 -11.34 0.07 10.99
N LEU A 121 -11.56 1.11 10.19
CA LEU A 121 -12.33 2.28 10.58
C LEU A 121 -13.66 2.29 9.86
N ASP A 122 -14.73 2.55 10.60
CA ASP A 122 -16.05 2.83 10.04
C ASP A 122 -16.13 4.32 9.69
N ILE A 123 -16.29 4.64 8.40
CA ILE A 123 -16.40 6.02 7.94
C ILE A 123 -17.76 6.64 8.28
N ASN A 124 -18.74 5.82 8.66
CA ASN A 124 -20.06 6.28 9.07
C ASN A 124 -20.11 6.70 10.54
N ASP A 125 -19.02 6.53 11.31
CA ASP A 125 -18.89 7.08 12.67
C ASP A 125 -18.65 8.60 12.63
N ILE A 126 -19.68 9.33 12.18
CA ILE A 126 -19.67 10.77 11.90
C ILE A 126 -19.30 11.62 13.13
N VAL A 127 -19.43 11.08 14.34
CA VAL A 127 -19.09 11.82 15.57
C VAL A 127 -17.59 12.07 15.67
N LYS A 128 -16.77 11.19 15.08
CA LYS A 128 -15.30 11.29 15.08
C LYS A 128 -14.73 11.97 13.84
N PHE A 129 -15.50 12.01 12.75
CA PHE A 129 -15.00 12.41 11.45
C PHE A 129 -15.80 13.53 10.78
N SER A 130 -15.11 14.57 10.28
CA SER A 130 -15.69 15.54 9.34
C SER A 130 -15.12 15.36 7.93
N GLU A 131 -15.91 15.68 6.91
CA GLU A 131 -15.44 15.69 5.52
C GLU A 131 -14.95 17.10 5.18
N LEU A 132 -13.71 17.22 4.72
CA LEU A 132 -13.16 18.53 4.34
C LEU A 132 -13.86 19.03 3.08
N GLN A 133 -14.63 20.12 3.20
CA GLN A 133 -15.35 20.69 2.05
C GLN A 133 -14.42 21.53 1.17
N LYS A 134 -14.76 21.61 -0.11
CA LYS A 134 -13.98 22.38 -1.09
C LYS A 134 -13.99 23.88 -0.72
N GLY A 135 -12.83 24.39 -0.33
CA GLY A 135 -12.64 25.81 0.01
C GLY A 135 -12.51 26.10 1.51
N GLU A 136 -12.71 25.11 2.37
CA GLU A 136 -12.36 25.21 3.80
C GLU A 136 -10.84 25.23 3.97
N LYS A 137 -10.35 25.96 4.99
CA LYS A 137 -8.93 25.84 5.33
C LYS A 137 -8.73 24.50 6.03
N ILE A 138 -7.68 23.80 5.63
CA ILE A 138 -7.35 22.47 6.16
C ILE A 138 -7.19 22.43 7.70
N PHE A 139 -6.98 23.58 8.34
CA PHE A 139 -6.72 23.69 9.78
C PHE A 139 -7.93 24.11 10.62
N ASP A 140 -9.08 24.42 10.02
CA ASP A 140 -10.21 25.01 10.75
C ASP A 140 -10.87 24.01 11.73
N GLU A 141 -10.84 22.70 11.45
CA GLU A 141 -11.37 21.65 12.35
C GLU A 141 -10.36 20.54 12.67
N CYS A 142 -9.07 20.85 12.76
CA CYS A 142 -8.04 19.81 12.97
C CYS A 142 -8.06 19.14 14.36
N GLU A 143 -8.92 19.58 15.28
CA GLU A 143 -9.27 18.87 16.51
C GLU A 143 -10.12 17.62 16.24
N LYS A 144 -10.83 17.55 15.11
CA LYS A 144 -11.51 16.35 14.64
C LYS A 144 -10.64 15.66 13.59
N LEU A 145 -10.84 14.36 13.43
CA LEU A 145 -10.22 13.63 12.34
C LEU A 145 -10.98 13.96 11.05
N GLN A 146 -10.29 14.39 10.01
CA GLN A 146 -10.93 14.77 8.75
C GLN A 146 -10.68 13.71 7.70
N PHE A 147 -11.75 13.22 7.06
CA PHE A 147 -11.61 12.39 5.87
C PHE A 147 -11.32 13.26 4.67
N VAL A 148 -10.24 12.93 3.98
CA VAL A 148 -9.86 13.62 2.75
C VAL A 148 -10.09 12.66 1.58
N ASN A 149 -11.24 12.83 0.92
CA ASN A 149 -11.61 12.13 -0.30
C ASN A 149 -11.12 12.90 -1.51
N ASN A 150 -10.36 12.26 -2.40
CA ASN A 150 -9.80 13.00 -3.51
C ASN A 150 -9.87 12.31 -4.87
N ASN A 151 -10.36 13.10 -5.82
CA ASN A 151 -10.08 12.99 -7.24
C ASN A 151 -8.85 13.84 -7.57
N PHE A 152 -7.67 13.43 -7.11
CA PHE A 152 -6.42 14.13 -7.46
C PHE A 152 -6.00 13.80 -8.89
N LYS A 153 -5.49 14.81 -9.60
CA LYS A 153 -5.11 14.69 -11.01
C LYS A 153 -3.76 14.01 -11.25
N SER A 154 -2.89 13.87 -10.24
CA SER A 154 -1.45 13.64 -10.46
C SER A 154 -0.79 12.44 -9.77
N ASN A 155 -1.43 11.74 -8.83
CA ASN A 155 -0.74 10.71 -8.04
C ASN A 155 -1.26 9.29 -8.30
N ASN A 156 -0.62 8.61 -9.26
CA ASN A 156 -0.90 7.21 -9.62
C ASN A 156 -0.82 6.27 -8.42
N ARG A 157 0.06 6.53 -7.44
CA ARG A 157 0.16 5.72 -6.21
C ARG A 157 -1.07 5.83 -5.32
N ILE A 158 -1.65 7.02 -5.16
CA ILE A 158 -2.89 7.18 -4.36
C ILE A 158 -4.02 6.38 -5.00
N PHE A 159 -4.11 6.41 -6.34
CA PHE A 159 -5.08 5.63 -7.08
C PHE A 159 -4.85 4.11 -6.94
N ALA A 160 -3.61 3.65 -7.16
CA ALA A 160 -3.24 2.24 -7.03
C ALA A 160 -3.49 1.71 -5.62
N GLN A 161 -3.28 2.54 -4.60
CA GLN A 161 -3.51 2.19 -3.20
C GLN A 161 -4.98 2.35 -2.77
N LYS A 162 -5.88 2.80 -3.67
CA LYS A 162 -7.27 3.17 -3.35
C LYS A 162 -7.33 4.06 -2.09
N GLY A 163 -6.43 5.04 -2.05
CA GLY A 163 -6.08 5.81 -0.87
C GLY A 163 -7.19 6.72 -0.36
N VAL A 164 -7.35 6.75 0.95
CA VAL A 164 -8.13 7.72 1.73
C VAL A 164 -7.23 8.22 2.83
N PHE A 165 -7.25 9.52 3.13
CA PHE A 165 -6.44 10.07 4.19
C PHE A 165 -7.30 10.50 5.35
N VAL A 166 -6.77 10.29 6.55
CA VAL A 166 -7.30 10.89 7.78
C VAL A 166 -6.32 11.97 8.20
N PHE A 167 -6.79 13.20 8.35
CA PHE A 167 -5.99 14.34 8.79
C PHE A 167 -6.41 14.79 10.18
N GLY A 168 -5.46 15.06 11.07
CA GLY A 168 -5.77 15.63 12.38
C GLY A 168 -4.58 15.61 13.33
N ASN A 169 -4.74 16.31 14.45
CA ASN A 169 -3.72 16.39 15.49
C ASN A 169 -3.81 15.26 16.54
N GLN A 170 -4.80 14.36 16.41
CA GLN A 170 -5.08 13.31 17.37
C GLN A 170 -4.56 11.93 16.96
N THR A 171 -4.36 11.08 17.95
CA THR A 171 -4.24 9.63 17.80
C THR A 171 -5.59 9.04 17.39
N ILE A 172 -5.59 8.01 16.56
CA ILE A 172 -6.82 7.32 16.17
C ILE A 172 -7.01 6.12 17.11
N ASP A 173 -7.80 6.33 18.15
CA ASP A 173 -8.05 5.32 19.18
C ASP A 173 -9.34 4.53 18.90
N ASN A 174 -9.45 3.35 19.53
CA ASN A 174 -10.62 2.46 19.45
C ASN A 174 -10.99 1.96 18.04
N ALA A 175 -10.04 1.97 17.11
CA ALA A 175 -10.19 1.31 15.81
C ALA A 175 -10.30 -0.20 16.00
N LYS A 176 -11.23 -0.86 15.30
CA LYS A 176 -11.28 -2.32 15.27
C LYS A 176 -10.01 -2.85 14.63
N THR A 177 -9.45 -3.93 15.15
CA THR A 177 -8.22 -4.52 14.62
C THR A 177 -8.44 -5.96 14.16
N ILE A 178 -7.67 -6.35 13.15
CA ILE A 178 -7.53 -7.72 12.67
C ILE A 178 -6.04 -8.04 12.79
N GLU A 179 -5.66 -8.88 13.75
CA GLU A 179 -4.29 -9.36 13.91
C GLU A 179 -3.93 -10.31 12.76
N ILE A 180 -2.73 -10.12 12.20
CA ILE A 180 -2.14 -10.90 11.12
C ILE A 180 -0.96 -11.68 11.70
N SER A 181 -1.08 -13.00 11.75
CA SER A 181 -0.04 -13.85 12.33
C SER A 181 1.24 -13.79 11.49
N GLU A 182 2.39 -13.73 12.17
CA GLU A 182 3.72 -13.80 11.56
C GLU A 182 3.84 -14.96 10.55
N GLY A 183 3.42 -16.17 10.94
CA GLY A 183 3.52 -17.37 10.10
C GLY A 183 2.69 -17.32 8.81
N ASP A 184 1.66 -16.47 8.75
CA ASP A 184 0.82 -16.33 7.56
C ASP A 184 1.36 -15.29 6.57
N LYS A 185 2.24 -14.37 6.99
CA LYS A 185 2.66 -13.21 6.19
C LYS A 185 3.21 -13.59 4.82
N LYS A 186 4.10 -14.59 4.75
CA LYS A 186 4.70 -15.03 3.49
C LYS A 186 3.64 -15.56 2.51
N LEU A 187 2.72 -16.39 3.02
CA LEU A 187 1.65 -16.98 2.20
C LEU A 187 0.67 -15.90 1.72
N ILE A 188 0.38 -14.90 2.57
CA ILE A 188 -0.45 -13.74 2.20
C ILE A 188 0.17 -13.01 1.01
N LEU A 189 1.45 -12.66 1.07
CA LEU A 189 2.12 -11.93 -0.02
C LEU A 189 2.13 -12.73 -1.33
N GLN A 190 2.39 -14.04 -1.24
CA GLN A 190 2.36 -14.93 -2.41
C GLN A 190 0.97 -15.00 -3.03
N GLU A 191 -0.08 -15.17 -2.22
CA GLU A 191 -1.45 -15.25 -2.71
C GLU A 191 -1.95 -13.92 -3.29
N LEU A 192 -1.62 -12.79 -2.63
CA LEU A 192 -1.94 -11.44 -3.11
C LEU A 192 -1.32 -11.14 -4.46
N SER A 193 -0.04 -11.47 -4.65
CA SER A 193 0.62 -11.31 -5.94
C SER A 193 0.01 -12.25 -6.99
N ALA A 194 -0.17 -13.54 -6.64
CA ALA A 194 -0.57 -14.55 -7.61
C ALA A 194 -2.00 -14.43 -8.13
N ILE A 195 -2.94 -14.13 -7.23
CA ILE A 195 -4.38 -14.16 -7.53
C ILE A 195 -4.90 -12.74 -7.78
N PHE A 196 -4.42 -11.77 -6.99
CA PHE A 196 -4.97 -10.42 -7.00
C PHE A 196 -4.07 -9.41 -7.74
N SER A 197 -2.89 -9.83 -8.21
CA SER A 197 -1.90 -8.94 -8.83
C SER A 197 -1.52 -7.76 -7.93
N ILE A 198 -1.48 -7.99 -6.62
CA ILE A 198 -1.09 -7.01 -5.60
C ILE A 198 0.32 -7.36 -5.11
N ASP A 199 1.27 -6.55 -5.54
CA ASP A 199 2.67 -6.59 -5.13
C ASP A 199 3.26 -5.17 -4.98
N GLU A 200 4.52 -5.10 -4.54
CA GLU A 200 5.22 -3.83 -4.30
C GLU A 200 5.22 -2.93 -5.55
N LYS A 201 5.53 -3.49 -6.73
CA LYS A 201 5.58 -2.72 -7.99
C LYS A 201 4.21 -2.19 -8.36
N SER A 202 3.15 -2.99 -8.15
CA SER A 202 1.78 -2.58 -8.41
C SER A 202 1.28 -1.48 -7.47
N LEU A 203 1.79 -1.43 -6.23
CA LEU A 203 1.36 -0.46 -5.22
C LEU A 203 2.16 0.86 -5.26
N PHE A 204 3.33 0.85 -5.88
CA PHE A 204 4.28 1.97 -5.92
C PHE A 204 4.66 2.34 -7.37
N GLN A 205 3.66 2.54 -8.22
CA GLN A 205 3.81 2.78 -9.67
C GLN A 205 4.25 4.22 -10.05
N ASP A 206 4.62 5.07 -9.09
CA ASP A 206 5.16 6.40 -9.38
C ASP A 206 6.68 6.40 -9.36
N ILE A 207 7.27 7.52 -9.80
CA ILE A 207 8.73 7.60 -9.92
C ILE A 207 9.44 7.45 -8.57
N TYR A 208 8.85 7.97 -7.50
CA TYR A 208 9.43 7.87 -6.16
C TYR A 208 9.37 6.44 -5.63
N GLY A 209 8.22 5.79 -5.78
CA GLY A 209 8.02 4.38 -5.48
C GLY A 209 8.96 3.50 -6.28
N PHE A 210 9.08 3.75 -7.59
CA PHE A 210 10.04 3.08 -8.45
C PHE A 210 11.48 3.29 -7.95
N SER A 211 11.87 4.51 -7.60
CA SER A 211 13.19 4.80 -7.04
C SER A 211 13.43 4.10 -5.70
N MET A 212 12.43 4.03 -4.81
CA MET A 212 12.54 3.31 -3.53
C MET A 212 12.76 1.81 -3.74
N VAL A 213 11.98 1.19 -4.62
CA VAL A 213 12.09 -0.25 -4.94
C VAL A 213 13.44 -0.58 -5.58
N ASN A 214 14.10 0.41 -6.19
CA ASN A 214 15.41 0.27 -6.81
C ASN A 214 16.49 1.06 -6.05
N ASP A 215 16.29 1.35 -4.76
CA ASP A 215 17.28 2.03 -3.92
C ASP A 215 18.57 1.21 -3.81
N VAL A 216 19.71 1.88 -3.60
CA VAL A 216 21.03 1.23 -3.49
C VAL A 216 21.12 0.21 -2.35
N LYS A 217 20.27 0.32 -1.32
CA LYS A 217 20.18 -0.64 -0.22
C LYS A 217 19.17 -1.76 -0.49
N HIS A 218 18.34 -1.63 -1.52
CA HIS A 218 17.43 -2.67 -1.92
C HIS A 218 18.21 -3.75 -2.68
N PRO A 219 18.26 -5.01 -2.19
CA PRO A 219 18.92 -6.07 -2.93
C PRO A 219 18.27 -6.23 -4.29
N ILE A 220 19.10 -6.49 -5.31
CA ILE A 220 18.62 -6.91 -6.62
C ILE A 220 17.89 -8.23 -6.39
N TYR A 221 16.57 -8.18 -6.54
CA TYR A 221 15.74 -9.36 -6.36
C TYR A 221 15.90 -10.28 -7.58
N GLU A 222 16.57 -11.41 -7.36
CA GLU A 222 16.61 -12.53 -8.28
C GLU A 222 15.49 -13.51 -7.91
N LYS A 223 14.52 -13.67 -8.81
CA LYS A 223 13.41 -14.62 -8.64
C LYS A 223 13.93 -16.05 -8.45
N THR A 224 13.33 -16.80 -7.54
CA THR A 224 13.62 -18.23 -7.36
C THR A 224 13.02 -19.07 -8.48
N ALA A 225 13.41 -20.34 -8.57
CA ALA A 225 12.83 -21.29 -9.50
C ALA A 225 11.30 -21.40 -9.33
N GLU A 226 10.82 -21.48 -8.09
CA GLU A 226 9.40 -21.57 -7.77
C GLU A 226 8.63 -20.30 -8.18
N GLU A 227 9.25 -19.13 -8.07
CA GLU A 227 8.62 -17.85 -8.48
C GLU A 227 8.57 -17.70 -10.00
N TYR A 228 9.60 -18.16 -10.72
CA TYR A 228 9.56 -18.26 -12.18
C TYR A 228 8.55 -19.30 -12.67
N LEU A 229 8.41 -20.43 -11.97
CA LEU A 229 7.39 -21.44 -12.25
C LEU A 229 5.99 -20.84 -12.11
N LEU A 230 5.74 -20.10 -11.02
CA LEU A 230 4.47 -19.41 -10.78
C LEU A 230 4.18 -18.35 -11.85
N GLU A 231 5.17 -17.54 -12.22
CA GLU A 231 5.05 -16.57 -13.32
C GLU A 231 4.73 -17.25 -14.66
N GLY A 232 5.35 -18.40 -14.93
CA GLY A 232 5.04 -19.20 -16.10
C GLY A 232 3.58 -19.63 -16.12
N ASN A 233 3.09 -20.17 -15.01
CA ASN A 233 1.70 -20.59 -14.84
C ASN A 233 0.73 -19.42 -15.06
N GLN A 234 1.03 -18.24 -14.52
CA GLN A 234 0.21 -17.04 -14.71
C GLN A 234 0.14 -16.60 -16.17
N ASN A 235 1.28 -16.54 -16.87
CA ASN A 235 1.33 -16.18 -18.28
C ASN A 235 0.61 -17.21 -19.14
N TYR A 236 0.71 -18.50 -18.80
CA TYR A 236 -0.02 -19.56 -19.46
C TYR A 236 -1.54 -19.36 -19.34
N HIS A 237 -2.05 -19.08 -18.14
CA HIS A 237 -3.47 -18.80 -17.93
C HIS A 237 -3.97 -17.54 -18.64
N LYS A 238 -3.08 -16.55 -18.87
CA LYS A 238 -3.38 -15.35 -19.67
C LYS A 238 -3.33 -15.59 -21.18
N GLY A 239 -2.96 -16.79 -21.63
CA GLY A 239 -2.74 -17.10 -23.05
C GLY A 239 -1.45 -16.49 -23.63
N GLU A 240 -0.56 -15.98 -22.77
CA GLU A 240 0.72 -15.39 -23.12
C GLU A 240 1.81 -16.49 -23.20
N PHE A 241 1.57 -17.52 -24.01
CA PHE A 241 2.35 -18.76 -23.99
C PHE A 241 3.86 -18.57 -24.21
N LYS A 242 4.27 -17.59 -25.04
CA LYS A 242 5.69 -17.26 -25.22
C LYS A 242 6.34 -16.78 -23.92
N LYS A 243 5.68 -15.90 -23.16
CA LYS A 243 6.21 -15.43 -21.86
C LYS A 243 6.21 -16.54 -20.82
N ALA A 244 5.20 -17.41 -20.87
CA ALA A 244 5.13 -18.59 -20.01
C ALA A 244 6.35 -19.49 -20.19
N ILE A 245 6.68 -19.83 -21.45
CA ILE A 245 7.85 -20.64 -21.80
C ILE A 245 9.15 -20.01 -21.30
N GLU A 246 9.35 -18.71 -21.51
CA GLU A 246 10.55 -18.01 -21.04
C GLU A 246 10.70 -18.02 -19.52
N ALA A 247 9.58 -17.91 -18.78
CA ALA A 247 9.59 -18.04 -17.33
C ALA A 247 9.92 -19.48 -16.89
N TYR A 248 9.30 -20.50 -17.50
CA TYR A 248 9.62 -21.90 -17.17
C TYR A 248 11.08 -22.28 -17.46
N LYS A 249 11.67 -21.78 -18.56
CA LYS A 249 13.10 -21.97 -18.84
C LYS A 249 13.96 -21.41 -17.71
N LYS A 250 13.70 -20.19 -17.26
CA LYS A 250 14.42 -19.60 -16.12
C LYS A 250 14.24 -20.39 -14.83
N ALA A 251 13.04 -20.94 -14.59
CA ALA A 251 12.81 -21.83 -13.46
C ALA A 251 13.71 -23.08 -13.53
N ILE A 252 13.71 -23.75 -14.68
CA ILE A 252 14.50 -24.97 -14.97
C ILE A 252 16.00 -24.70 -14.86
N ASP A 253 16.48 -23.55 -15.36
CA ASP A 253 17.88 -23.15 -15.32
C ASP A 253 18.39 -22.96 -13.87
N ILE A 254 17.54 -22.46 -12.98
CA ILE A 254 17.87 -22.30 -11.55
C ILE A 254 17.80 -23.65 -10.84
N LYS A 255 16.72 -24.40 -11.07
CA LYS A 255 16.50 -25.71 -10.48
C LYS A 255 15.64 -26.56 -11.42
N PRO A 256 16.20 -27.62 -12.01
CA PRO A 256 15.42 -28.55 -12.81
C PRO A 256 14.28 -29.14 -11.99
N ASP A 257 13.06 -29.02 -12.51
CA ASP A 257 11.83 -29.41 -11.83
C ASP A 257 10.87 -30.05 -12.83
N GLU A 258 10.28 -31.18 -12.47
CA GLU A 258 9.41 -31.97 -13.35
C GLU A 258 8.13 -31.19 -13.73
N GLU A 259 7.56 -30.45 -12.78
CA GLU A 259 6.38 -29.62 -13.01
C GLU A 259 6.70 -28.50 -14.01
N ALA A 260 7.85 -27.86 -13.88
CA ALA A 260 8.32 -26.83 -14.81
C ALA A 260 8.47 -27.36 -16.25
N TYR A 261 9.06 -28.54 -16.42
CA TYR A 261 9.18 -29.17 -17.74
C TYR A 261 7.81 -29.53 -18.32
N TYR A 262 6.93 -30.11 -17.51
CA TYR A 262 5.58 -30.48 -17.93
C TYR A 262 4.76 -29.25 -18.36
N ASN A 263 4.73 -28.21 -17.54
CA ASN A 263 3.98 -26.97 -17.83
C ASN A 263 4.56 -26.23 -19.05
N MET A 264 5.88 -26.28 -19.24
CA MET A 264 6.51 -25.74 -20.45
C MET A 264 6.08 -26.52 -21.70
N GLY A 265 5.99 -27.85 -21.62
CA GLY A 265 5.48 -28.69 -22.70
C GLY A 265 4.04 -28.30 -23.10
N LEU A 266 3.16 -28.13 -22.12
CA LEU A 266 1.79 -27.66 -22.36
C LEU A 266 1.78 -26.28 -23.03
N ALA A 267 2.64 -25.36 -22.61
CA ALA A 267 2.75 -24.03 -23.20
C ALA A 267 3.20 -24.06 -24.67
N TYR A 268 4.12 -24.95 -25.03
CA TYR A 268 4.52 -25.16 -26.43
C TYR A 268 3.37 -25.67 -27.29
N THR A 269 2.59 -26.64 -26.81
CA THR A 269 1.43 -27.17 -27.53
C THR A 269 0.41 -26.05 -27.80
N MET A 270 0.03 -25.29 -26.77
CA MET A 270 -0.93 -24.20 -26.91
C MET A 270 -0.45 -23.08 -27.84
N LEU A 271 0.85 -22.77 -27.82
CA LEU A 271 1.44 -21.78 -28.72
C LEU A 271 1.33 -22.23 -30.18
N ASN A 272 1.62 -23.51 -30.46
CA ASN A 272 1.53 -24.06 -31.81
C ASN A 272 0.08 -24.08 -32.32
N GLU A 273 -0.88 -24.47 -31.48
CA GLU A 273 -2.31 -24.42 -31.82
C GLU A 273 -2.78 -22.99 -32.13
N LYS A 274 -2.35 -22.00 -31.36
CA LYS A 274 -2.71 -20.59 -31.58
C LYS A 274 -2.17 -20.06 -32.90
N VAL A 275 -0.91 -20.37 -33.24
CA VAL A 275 -0.31 -19.96 -34.53
C VAL A 275 -1.09 -20.56 -35.70
N ASN A 276 -1.43 -21.85 -35.63
CA ASN A 276 -2.23 -22.49 -36.68
C ASN A 276 -3.62 -21.85 -36.83
N PHE A 277 -4.24 -21.37 -35.75
CA PHE A 277 -5.51 -20.65 -35.83
C PHE A 277 -5.38 -19.27 -36.50
N GLU A 278 -4.30 -18.54 -36.22
CA GLU A 278 -4.04 -17.23 -36.82
C GLU A 278 -3.69 -17.32 -38.33
N GLU A 279 -3.14 -18.44 -38.80
CA GLU A 279 -2.84 -18.68 -40.23
C GLU A 279 -4.07 -19.08 -41.07
N VAL A 280 -5.18 -19.46 -40.44
CA VAL A 280 -6.39 -19.97 -41.11
C VAL A 280 -7.48 -18.89 -41.27
N ILE A 281 -7.28 -17.70 -40.69
CA ILE A 281 -8.18 -16.52 -40.76
C ILE A 281 -7.61 -15.50 -41.74
#